data_AF-A0A7W1H6K7-F1
#
_entry.id   AF-A0A7W1H6K7-F1
#
_cell.length_a   1.000
_cell.length_b   1.000
_cell.length_c   1.000
_cell.angle_alpha   90.00
_cell.angle_beta   90.00
_cell.angle_gamma   90.00
#
_symmetry.space_group_name_H-M   'P 1'
#
loop_
_entity.id
_entity.type
_entity.pdbx_description
1 polymer ?
#
loop_
_entity_poly.entity_id
_entity_poly.type
_entity_poly.pdbx_seq_one_letter_code
_entity_poly.pdbx_strand_id
1 'polypeptide(L)'
;VAVINSGVGGTQNAALTSLPTPIDATVSSTRNRSRIAQLSLMPGNEMLKVGDKRRFAVELKSDVALSLAVLALRFDPKVVKVTTVSYGTLFPNGKAPILTQSVDPTGRWLISISANSAALMHGSGSLVFLQVEAIGPGEPGITFDKGNMHLVAADARDVVLELAQGPTIVKQ
;
A
#
# COMPACT_ATOMS: atom_id res chain seq x y z
N VAL A 1 -29.99 11.02 72.62
CA VAL A 1 -31.25 10.40 73.06
C VAL A 1 -31.59 9.32 72.06
N ALA A 2 -31.61 8.05 72.49
CA ALA A 2 -31.94 6.90 71.65
C ALA A 2 -33.45 6.85 71.40
N VAL A 3 -33.86 6.41 70.22
CA VAL A 3 -35.23 5.92 70.00
C VAL A 3 -35.13 4.56 69.34
N ILE A 4 -35.60 3.57 70.10
CA ILE A 4 -35.75 2.17 69.74
C ILE A 4 -37.20 2.04 69.26
N ASN A 5 -37.44 1.41 68.11
CA ASN A 5 -38.77 0.90 67.80
C ASN A 5 -38.65 -0.55 67.37
N SER A 6 -39.07 -1.43 68.28
CA SER A 6 -39.35 -2.84 68.01
C SER A 6 -40.85 -2.96 67.75
N GLY A 7 -41.26 -3.61 66.66
CA GLY A 7 -42.67 -3.95 66.49
C GLY A 7 -43.10 -4.48 65.14
N VAL A 8 -43.17 -5.80 65.07
CA VAL A 8 -44.23 -6.60 64.40
C VAL A 8 -44.08 -6.90 62.91
N GLY A 9 -44.08 -8.21 62.65
CA GLY A 9 -43.91 -8.85 61.35
C GLY A 9 -45.06 -8.65 60.37
N GLY A 10 -44.69 -8.76 59.10
CA GLY A 10 -45.60 -8.79 57.95
C GLY A 10 -44.77 -9.06 56.70
N THR A 11 -44.79 -10.30 56.24
CA THR A 11 -44.22 -10.81 54.98
C THR A 11 -44.48 -9.88 53.81
N GLN A 12 -43.47 -9.15 53.33
CA GLN A 12 -43.51 -8.43 52.06
C GLN A 12 -42.10 -8.42 51.43
N ASN A 13 -41.90 -9.36 50.50
CA ASN A 13 -40.94 -9.37 49.38
C ASN A 13 -39.75 -8.39 49.47
N ALA A 14 -38.55 -8.93 49.69
CA ALA A 14 -37.31 -8.20 49.45
C ALA A 14 -37.24 -7.82 47.96
N ALA A 15 -37.58 -6.58 47.65
CA ALA A 15 -37.35 -5.98 46.34
C ALA A 15 -35.84 -5.87 46.12
N LEU A 16 -35.31 -6.68 45.19
CA LEU A 16 -33.94 -6.57 44.71
C LEU A 16 -33.76 -5.17 44.13
N THR A 17 -32.91 -4.38 44.78
CA THR A 17 -32.47 -3.07 44.31
C THR A 17 -31.77 -3.29 42.98
N SER A 18 -32.41 -2.91 41.88
CA SER A 18 -31.83 -2.99 40.54
C SER A 18 -30.59 -2.09 40.48
N LEU A 19 -29.42 -2.71 40.25
CA LEU A 19 -28.21 -2.01 39.84
C LEU A 19 -28.52 -1.15 38.60
N PRO A 20 -28.01 0.09 38.50
CA PRO A 20 -28.11 0.83 37.26
C PRO A 20 -27.40 0.05 36.15
N THR A 21 -28.10 -0.17 35.05
CA THR A 21 -27.56 -0.77 33.82
C THR A 21 -26.26 -0.07 33.44
N PRO A 22 -25.16 -0.79 33.17
CA PRO A 22 -23.99 -0.17 32.57
C PRO A 22 -24.45 0.44 31.26
N ILE A 23 -24.32 1.76 31.17
CA ILE A 23 -24.37 2.50 29.91
C ILE A 23 -23.38 1.81 28.97
N ASP A 24 -23.95 1.08 28.02
CA ASP A 24 -23.26 0.53 26.88
C ASP A 24 -22.70 1.73 26.12
N ALA A 25 -21.47 2.11 26.47
CA ALA A 25 -20.69 3.04 25.68
C ALA A 25 -20.44 2.32 24.36
N THR A 26 -21.44 2.44 23.47
CA THR A 26 -21.30 2.15 22.05
C THR A 26 -20.18 3.05 21.57
N VAL A 27 -18.95 2.51 21.64
CA VAL A 27 -17.81 3.02 20.91
C VAL A 27 -18.29 3.00 19.47
N SER A 28 -18.74 4.17 19.01
CA SER A 28 -19.05 4.40 17.62
C SER A 28 -17.74 4.13 16.90
N SER A 29 -17.60 2.89 16.42
CA SER A 29 -16.45 2.46 15.64
C SER A 29 -16.37 3.45 14.51
N THR A 30 -15.44 4.40 14.61
CA THR A 30 -15.09 5.30 13.53
C THR A 30 -14.88 4.40 12.35
N ARG A 31 -15.82 4.47 11.41
CA ARG A 31 -15.92 3.65 10.21
C ARG A 31 -14.49 3.43 9.72
N ASN A 32 -13.95 2.21 9.89
CA ASN A 32 -12.60 1.87 9.44
C ASN A 32 -12.65 2.03 7.92
N ARG A 33 -12.36 3.24 7.42
CA ARG A 33 -12.11 3.44 5.99
C ARG A 33 -10.89 2.58 5.72
N SER A 34 -11.10 1.52 4.95
CA SER A 34 -9.99 0.76 4.37
C SER A 34 -9.10 1.77 3.68
N ARG A 35 -7.84 1.85 4.12
CA ARG A 35 -6.82 2.72 3.54
C ARG A 35 -6.29 1.98 2.34
N ILE A 36 -6.57 2.46 1.15
CA ILE A 36 -6.31 1.71 -0.07
C ILE A 36 -5.28 2.47 -0.89
N ALA A 37 -4.18 1.79 -1.19
CA ALA A 37 -3.24 2.22 -2.20
C ALA A 37 -3.26 1.21 -3.35
N GLN A 38 -3.65 1.70 -4.51
CA GLN A 38 -3.61 0.96 -5.75
C GLN A 38 -2.31 1.29 -6.49
N LEU A 39 -1.59 0.25 -6.90
CA LEU A 39 -0.44 0.37 -7.80
C LEU A 39 -0.79 -0.26 -9.15
N SER A 40 -0.41 0.44 -10.22
CA SER A 40 -0.53 -0.10 -11.57
C SER A 40 0.76 0.02 -12.35
N LEU A 41 0.97 -0.90 -13.29
CA LEU A 41 2.09 -0.85 -14.22
C LEU A 41 1.58 -0.51 -15.61
N MET A 42 2.00 0.65 -16.14
CA MET A 42 1.56 1.19 -17.42
C MET A 42 2.73 1.32 -18.41
N PRO A 43 2.56 1.00 -19.69
CA PRO A 43 1.39 0.35 -20.26
C PRO A 43 1.29 -1.11 -19.78
N GLY A 44 0.06 -1.58 -19.56
CA GLY A 44 -0.19 -2.91 -19.01
C GLY A 44 -0.12 -4.03 -20.06
N ASN A 45 -0.40 -3.73 -21.33
CA ASN A 45 -0.37 -4.71 -22.41
C ASN A 45 0.57 -4.23 -23.50
N GLU A 46 1.77 -4.79 -23.53
CA GLU A 46 2.78 -4.32 -24.45
C GLU A 46 3.46 -5.42 -25.24
N MET A 47 3.79 -5.09 -26.48
CA MET A 47 4.52 -5.96 -27.38
C MET A 47 5.81 -5.26 -27.80
N LEU A 48 6.93 -5.80 -27.34
CA LEU A 48 8.28 -5.29 -27.60
C LEU A 48 8.96 -6.12 -28.67
N LYS A 49 9.85 -5.50 -29.45
CA LYS A 49 10.80 -6.21 -30.30
C LYS A 49 12.16 -6.28 -29.61
N VAL A 50 12.95 -7.30 -29.93
CA VAL A 50 14.33 -7.39 -29.43
C VAL A 50 15.11 -6.14 -29.89
N GLY A 51 15.80 -5.50 -28.95
CA GLY A 51 16.50 -4.22 -29.10
C GLY A 51 15.66 -3.00 -28.71
N ASP A 52 14.35 -3.13 -28.52
CA ASP A 52 13.51 -2.01 -28.11
C ASP A 52 13.79 -1.60 -26.67
N LYS A 53 13.92 -0.29 -26.47
CA LYS A 53 13.90 0.33 -25.14
C LYS A 53 12.51 0.82 -24.81
N ARG A 54 12.05 0.50 -23.61
CA ARG A 54 10.71 0.85 -23.16
C ARG A 54 10.72 1.48 -21.80
N ARG A 55 9.82 2.45 -21.64
CA ARG A 55 9.54 3.11 -20.37
C ARG A 55 8.17 2.65 -19.86
N PHE A 56 8.16 2.04 -18.68
CA PHE A 56 6.95 1.77 -17.91
C PHE A 56 6.79 2.82 -16.82
N ALA A 57 5.56 3.16 -16.47
CA ALA A 57 5.20 3.96 -15.31
C ALA A 57 4.60 3.03 -14.25
N VAL A 58 5.09 3.15 -13.01
CA VAL A 58 4.36 2.64 -11.86
C VAL A 58 3.47 3.77 -11.39
N GLU A 59 2.16 3.64 -11.57
CA GLU A 59 1.21 4.62 -11.07
C GLU A 59 0.73 4.24 -9.68
N LEU A 60 0.58 5.27 -8.84
CA LEU A 60 -0.01 5.18 -7.52
C LEU A 60 -1.35 5.91 -7.57
N LYS A 61 -2.38 5.28 -6.99
CA LYS A 61 -3.61 5.92 -6.58
C LYS A 61 -3.87 5.57 -5.13
N SER A 62 -3.76 6.56 -4.24
CA SER A 62 -3.88 6.35 -2.80
C SER A 62 -4.75 7.42 -2.16
N ASP A 63 -5.65 7.00 -1.25
CA ASP A 63 -6.46 7.89 -0.42
C ASP A 63 -5.72 8.37 0.84
N VAL A 64 -4.56 7.77 1.13
CA VAL A 64 -3.67 8.13 2.23
C VAL A 64 -2.30 8.55 1.71
N ALA A 65 -1.63 9.44 2.46
CA ALA A 65 -0.23 9.76 2.21
C ALA A 65 0.66 8.61 2.67
N LEU A 66 1.61 8.22 1.83
CA LEU A 66 2.60 7.18 2.10
C LEU A 66 3.96 7.81 2.44
N SER A 67 4.61 7.25 3.46
CA SER A 67 5.97 7.59 3.88
C SER A 67 7.03 6.68 3.24
N LEU A 68 6.67 5.43 2.95
CA LEU A 68 7.55 4.44 2.33
C LEU A 68 6.77 3.62 1.30
N ALA A 69 7.42 3.37 0.16
CA ALA A 69 6.98 2.41 -0.83
C ALA A 69 8.18 1.52 -1.23
N VAL A 70 8.11 0.25 -0.88
CA VAL A 70 9.00 -0.81 -1.37
C VAL A 70 8.24 -1.57 -2.45
N LEU A 71 8.73 -1.46 -3.67
CA LEU A 71 8.20 -2.13 -4.85
C LEU A 71 9.13 -3.29 -5.19
N ALA A 72 8.54 -4.44 -5.49
CA ALA A 72 9.27 -5.60 -5.99
C ALA A 72 8.65 -6.01 -7.32
N LEU A 73 9.49 -6.10 -8.35
CA LEU A 73 9.12 -6.54 -9.69
C LEU A 73 9.89 -7.79 -10.07
N ARG A 74 9.25 -8.71 -10.76
CA ARG A 74 9.84 -9.89 -11.41
C ARG A 74 9.94 -9.64 -12.90
N PHE A 75 10.99 -10.16 -13.52
CA PHE A 75 11.19 -10.21 -14.96
C PHE A 75 12.11 -11.39 -15.31
N ASP A 76 12.12 -11.81 -16.58
CA ASP A 76 13.14 -12.77 -17.06
C ASP A 76 14.41 -12.02 -17.53
N PRO A 77 15.55 -12.18 -16.84
CA PRO A 77 16.80 -11.49 -17.19
C PRO A 77 17.42 -11.98 -18.51
N LYS A 78 16.90 -13.03 -19.14
CA LYS A 78 17.28 -13.48 -20.49
C LYS A 78 16.49 -12.76 -21.58
N VAL A 79 15.33 -12.20 -21.24
CA VAL A 79 14.39 -11.56 -22.17
C VAL A 79 14.46 -10.04 -22.02
N VAL A 80 14.64 -9.52 -20.80
CA VAL A 80 14.67 -8.09 -20.49
C VAL A 80 15.86 -7.71 -19.63
N LYS A 81 16.45 -6.57 -19.97
CA LYS A 81 17.44 -5.87 -19.16
C LYS A 81 16.82 -4.62 -18.54
N VAL A 82 16.89 -4.52 -17.22
CA VAL A 82 16.58 -3.28 -16.50
C VAL A 82 17.69 -2.26 -16.74
N THR A 83 17.33 -1.03 -17.11
CA THR A 83 18.29 0.04 -17.43
C THR A 83 18.36 1.08 -16.33
N THR A 84 17.24 1.72 -16.02
CA THR A 84 17.21 2.81 -15.04
C THR A 84 15.83 2.97 -14.42
N VAL A 85 15.78 3.64 -13.28
CA VAL A 85 14.57 4.13 -12.62
C VAL A 85 14.69 5.63 -12.45
N SER A 86 13.58 6.33 -12.62
CA SER A 86 13.51 7.77 -12.46
C SER A 86 12.24 8.18 -11.71
N TYR A 87 12.27 9.35 -11.09
CA TYR A 87 11.11 9.89 -10.37
C TYR A 87 9.92 10.11 -11.30
N GLY A 88 8.73 9.77 -10.79
CA GLY A 88 7.47 9.99 -11.46
C GLY A 88 6.93 11.42 -11.28
N THR A 89 5.73 11.65 -11.80
CA THR A 89 5.04 12.94 -11.78
C THR A 89 4.57 13.37 -10.40
N LEU A 90 4.54 12.46 -9.41
CA LEU A 90 4.22 12.78 -8.02
C LEU A 90 5.29 13.67 -7.35
N PHE A 91 6.45 13.91 -7.97
CA PHE A 91 7.56 14.66 -7.39
C PHE A 91 8.04 15.84 -8.27
N PRO A 92 7.20 16.85 -8.55
CA PRO A 92 7.49 17.87 -9.56
C PRO A 92 8.53 18.94 -9.17
N ASN A 93 8.91 19.10 -7.89
CA ASN A 93 9.50 20.37 -7.39
C ASN A 93 10.89 20.24 -6.73
N GLY A 94 11.76 19.33 -7.17
CA GLY A 94 13.15 19.23 -6.68
C GLY A 94 13.31 18.73 -5.24
N LYS A 95 12.22 18.64 -4.48
CA LYS A 95 12.13 17.92 -3.21
C LYS A 95 11.74 16.49 -3.53
N ALA A 96 12.74 15.69 -3.91
CA ALA A 96 12.54 14.29 -4.22
C ALA A 96 12.62 13.44 -2.95
N PRO A 97 11.84 12.35 -2.85
CA PRO A 97 12.09 11.32 -1.85
C PRO A 97 13.45 10.67 -2.09
N ILE A 98 13.97 9.92 -1.12
CA ILE A 98 15.15 9.08 -1.35
C ILE A 98 14.69 7.86 -2.14
N LEU A 99 15.25 7.68 -3.33
CA LEU A 99 15.02 6.52 -4.18
C LEU A 99 16.28 5.65 -4.22
N THR A 100 16.10 4.36 -3.93
CA THR A 100 17.14 3.34 -4.04
C THR A 100 16.61 2.16 -4.87
N GLN A 101 17.51 1.48 -5.56
CA GLN A 101 17.15 0.31 -6.37
C GLN A 101 18.23 -0.76 -6.29
N SER A 102 17.83 -2.00 -6.47
CA SER A 102 18.73 -3.14 -6.64
C SER A 102 18.11 -4.16 -7.59
N VAL A 103 18.93 -4.76 -8.43
CA VAL A 103 18.52 -5.85 -9.31
C VAL A 103 19.32 -7.09 -8.94
N ASP A 104 18.64 -8.21 -8.72
CA ASP A 104 19.29 -9.49 -8.48
C ASP A 104 19.45 -10.31 -9.78
N PRO A 105 20.41 -11.25 -9.85
CA PRO A 105 20.61 -12.10 -11.04
C PRO A 105 19.44 -13.04 -11.33
N THR A 106 18.51 -13.21 -10.39
CA THR A 106 17.33 -14.08 -10.54
C THR A 106 16.15 -13.36 -11.19
N GLY A 107 16.30 -12.08 -11.55
CA GLY A 107 15.26 -11.29 -12.19
C GLY A 107 14.32 -10.60 -11.20
N ARG A 108 14.75 -10.30 -9.97
CA ARG A 108 14.03 -9.36 -9.09
C ARG A 108 14.62 -7.96 -9.19
N TRP A 109 13.73 -6.99 -9.32
CA TRP A 109 14.04 -5.58 -9.19
C TRP A 109 13.33 -5.02 -7.97
N LEU A 110 14.11 -4.64 -6.96
CA LEU A 110 13.63 -3.98 -5.76
C LEU A 110 13.84 -2.47 -5.92
N ILE A 111 12.81 -1.70 -5.66
CA ILE A 111 12.83 -0.23 -5.70
C ILE A 111 12.24 0.26 -4.39
N SER A 112 12.99 1.05 -3.64
CA SER A 112 12.53 1.64 -2.39
C SER A 112 12.50 3.15 -2.50
N ILE A 113 11.37 3.73 -2.11
CA ILE A 113 11.09 5.16 -2.18
C ILE A 113 10.67 5.59 -0.78
N SER A 114 11.50 6.37 -0.12
CA SER A 114 11.21 6.93 1.20
C SER A 114 10.96 8.43 1.10
N ALA A 115 9.73 8.81 1.42
CA ALA A 115 9.33 10.21 1.46
C ALA A 115 10.05 10.93 2.60
N ASN A 116 10.45 12.16 2.35
CA ASN A 116 10.77 13.11 3.39
C ASN A 116 9.53 13.99 3.68
N SER A 117 9.60 14.81 4.73
CA SER A 117 8.50 15.70 5.15
C SER A 117 8.01 16.66 4.06
N ALA A 118 8.77 16.85 2.99
CA ALA A 118 8.43 17.72 1.89
C ALA A 118 7.95 17.01 0.61
N ALA A 119 7.90 15.67 0.60
CA ALA A 119 7.63 14.86 -0.60
C ALA A 119 6.82 13.59 -0.30
N LEU A 120 5.72 13.72 0.46
CA LEU A 120 4.81 12.61 0.73
C LEU A 120 4.12 12.10 -0.53
N MET A 121 4.04 10.78 -0.68
CA MET A 121 3.43 10.11 -1.84
C MET A 121 1.93 9.98 -1.61
N HIS A 122 1.12 10.78 -2.30
CA HIS A 122 -0.33 10.81 -2.08
C HIS A 122 -1.08 11.14 -3.37
N GLY A 123 -2.37 10.84 -3.42
CA GLY A 123 -3.21 11.14 -4.56
C GLY A 123 -3.00 10.17 -5.71
N SER A 124 -3.07 10.67 -6.95
CA SER A 124 -2.96 9.87 -8.18
C SER A 124 -1.84 10.40 -9.07
N GLY A 125 -0.96 9.53 -9.54
CA GLY A 125 0.11 9.89 -10.47
C GLY A 125 1.19 8.83 -10.61
N SER A 126 2.17 9.08 -11.47
CA SER A 126 3.31 8.18 -11.61
C SER A 126 4.21 8.34 -10.40
N LEU A 127 4.50 7.23 -9.74
CA LEU A 127 5.43 7.14 -8.63
C LEU A 127 6.87 7.08 -9.15
N VAL A 128 7.13 6.18 -10.09
CA VAL A 128 8.41 6.05 -10.78
C VAL A 128 8.19 5.71 -12.24
N PHE A 129 9.20 6.02 -13.05
CA PHE A 129 9.33 5.47 -14.38
C PHE A 129 10.48 4.49 -14.44
N LEU A 130 10.19 3.32 -14.99
CA LEU A 130 11.09 2.20 -15.17
C LEU A 130 11.52 2.16 -16.63
N GLN A 131 12.82 2.11 -16.90
CA GLN A 131 13.31 1.87 -18.25
C GLN A 131 13.90 0.49 -18.36
N VAL A 132 13.49 -0.23 -19.40
CA VAL A 132 13.94 -1.57 -19.72
C VAL A 132 14.30 -1.68 -21.19
N GLU A 133 15.08 -2.70 -21.52
CA GLU A 133 15.47 -3.05 -22.88
C GLU A 133 15.13 -4.52 -23.14
N ALA A 134 14.44 -4.81 -24.24
CA ALA A 134 14.21 -6.17 -24.67
C ALA A 134 15.49 -6.73 -25.29
N ILE A 135 16.03 -7.82 -24.74
CA ILE A 135 17.31 -8.41 -25.15
C ILE A 135 17.19 -9.82 -25.71
N GLY A 136 16.02 -10.44 -25.59
CA GLY A 136 15.73 -11.76 -26.12
C GLY A 136 14.23 -11.96 -26.35
N PRO A 137 13.82 -12.92 -27.19
CA PRO A 137 12.41 -13.23 -27.39
C PRO A 137 11.83 -13.97 -26.17
N GLY A 138 10.53 -13.80 -25.90
CA GLY A 138 9.83 -14.50 -24.83
C GLY A 138 8.81 -13.60 -24.13
N GLU A 139 8.22 -14.10 -23.05
CA GLU A 139 7.41 -13.25 -22.18
C GLU A 139 8.32 -12.51 -21.20
N PRO A 140 8.56 -11.20 -21.36
CA PRO A 140 9.38 -10.39 -20.47
C PRO A 140 8.83 -10.40 -19.04
N GLY A 141 7.50 -10.49 -18.94
CA GLY A 141 6.75 -10.67 -17.69
C GLY A 141 7.15 -9.70 -16.59
N ILE A 142 7.24 -8.39 -16.87
CA ILE A 142 7.44 -7.41 -15.78
C ILE A 142 6.19 -7.44 -14.92
N THR A 143 6.30 -8.03 -13.74
CA THR A 143 5.16 -8.28 -12.87
C THR A 143 5.42 -7.90 -11.43
N PHE A 144 4.40 -7.45 -10.72
CA PHE A 144 4.51 -7.15 -9.29
C PHE A 144 4.66 -8.44 -8.46
N ASP A 145 5.70 -8.47 -7.61
CA ASP A 145 5.91 -9.52 -6.60
C ASP A 145 5.24 -9.10 -5.29
N LYS A 146 3.91 -9.33 -5.20
CA LYS A 146 3.07 -8.88 -4.07
C LYS A 146 3.63 -9.29 -2.70
N GLY A 147 4.29 -10.44 -2.60
CA GLY A 147 4.84 -10.95 -1.33
C GLY A 147 6.03 -10.16 -0.80
N ASN A 148 6.67 -9.36 -1.65
CA ASN A 148 7.87 -8.58 -1.32
C ASN A 148 7.63 -7.07 -1.44
N MET A 149 6.37 -6.65 -1.57
CA MET A 149 5.97 -5.26 -1.62
C MET A 149 5.50 -4.77 -0.25
N HIS A 150 5.91 -3.56 0.12
CA HIS A 150 5.53 -2.94 1.39
C HIS A 150 5.20 -1.47 1.17
N LEU A 151 4.01 -1.05 1.62
CA LEU A 151 3.61 0.34 1.66
C LEU A 151 3.37 0.73 3.11
N VAL A 152 3.85 1.91 3.51
CA VAL A 152 3.67 2.43 4.87
C VAL A 152 3.03 3.81 4.77
N ALA A 153 1.92 4.01 5.48
CA ALA A 153 1.29 5.32 5.57
C ALA A 153 2.18 6.32 6.33
N ALA A 154 1.97 7.61 6.11
CA ALA A 154 2.68 8.67 6.82
C ALA A 154 2.41 8.68 8.33
N ASP A 155 1.28 8.12 8.76
CA ASP A 155 0.92 7.93 10.17
C ASP A 155 1.28 6.52 10.71
N ALA A 156 2.16 5.80 10.00
CA ALA A 156 2.67 4.47 10.34
C ALA A 156 1.62 3.36 10.46
N ARG A 157 0.41 3.57 9.91
CA ARG A 157 -0.64 2.54 9.87
C ARG A 157 -0.59 1.73 8.59
N ASP A 158 -1.23 0.56 8.65
CA ASP A 158 -1.35 -0.36 7.53
C ASP A 158 -2.17 0.23 6.38
N VAL A 159 -1.78 -0.15 5.16
CA VAL A 159 -2.42 0.21 3.91
C VAL A 159 -2.72 -1.08 3.14
N VAL A 160 -3.95 -1.22 2.68
CA VAL A 160 -4.36 -2.30 1.79
C VAL A 160 -3.77 -2.03 0.41
N LEU A 161 -2.93 -2.94 -0.07
CA LEU A 161 -2.32 -2.88 -1.39
C LEU A 161 -3.18 -3.60 -2.44
N GLU A 162 -3.59 -2.85 -3.45
CA GLU A 162 -4.25 -3.36 -4.65
C GLU A 162 -3.32 -3.23 -5.86
N LEU A 163 -3.29 -4.26 -6.72
CA LEU A 163 -2.41 -4.29 -7.89
C LEU A 163 -3.23 -4.38 -9.17
N ALA A 164 -2.85 -3.59 -10.17
CA ALA A 164 -3.40 -3.66 -11.52
C ALA A 164 -2.25 -3.77 -12.55
N GLN A 165 -2.16 -4.89 -13.25
CA GLN A 165 -1.16 -5.14 -14.30
C GLN A 165 -1.78 -5.97 -15.43
N GLY A 166 -1.30 -5.75 -16.65
CA GLY A 166 -1.62 -6.61 -17.80
C GLY A 166 -0.40 -7.44 -18.25
N PRO A 167 -0.57 -8.40 -19.17
CA PRO A 167 0.54 -9.15 -19.76
C PRO A 167 1.45 -8.31 -20.66
N THR A 168 2.77 -8.46 -20.51
CA THR A 168 3.77 -7.89 -21.43
C THR A 168 4.47 -9.02 -22.21
N ILE A 169 4.63 -8.87 -23.53
CA ILE A 169 5.15 -9.89 -24.47
C ILE A 169 6.33 -9.30 -25.29
N VAL A 170 7.43 -10.05 -25.49
CA VAL A 170 8.53 -9.68 -26.41
C VAL A 170 8.54 -10.65 -27.59
N LYS A 171 8.51 -10.09 -28.80
CA LYS A 171 8.60 -10.84 -30.05
C LYS A 171 9.95 -10.65 -30.71
N GLN A 172 10.28 -11.61 -31.59
CA GLN A 172 11.43 -11.55 -32.49
C GLN A 172 11.31 -10.39 -33.46
#